data_AF-A0A4Q4MP80-F1
#
_entry.id   AF-A0A4Q4MP80-F1
#
_cell.length_a   1.000
_cell.length_b   1.000
_cell.length_c   1.000
_cell.angle_alpha   90.00
_cell.angle_beta   90.00
_cell.angle_gamma   90.00
#
_symmetry.space_group_name_H-M   'P 1'
#
loop_
_entity.id
_entity.type
_entity.pdbx_description
1 polymer ?
#
loop_
_entity_poly.entity_id
_entity_poly.type
_entity_poly.pdbx_seq_one_letter_code
_entity_poly.pdbx_strand_id
1 'polypeptide(L)'
;MSNNTTFINAIQYKPGRDRPTGYVVNDFESFADTSLVTYWRTYKGKVANYNHDTDVATVVNVSNAIDLIENNENAMDQIIWGMTHPEDIHPGVASIVGNTALVDLLLVRHYKKWGGLILPPLQAARGLQDAHEVVANQEKDQGLQWNGGRSLMKYPNWRNTRRKAPPPGFQAPNAAPTNAPGPRGDAGRGRGGNRGRGGLGGGY
;
A
#
# COMPACT_ATOMS: atom_id res chain seq x y z
N MET A 1 -2.10 -21.83 -5.62
CA MET A 1 -1.35 -20.76 -6.31
C MET A 1 -0.22 -20.37 -5.38
N SER A 2 1.02 -20.74 -5.72
CA SER A 2 2.20 -20.43 -4.94
C SER A 2 2.45 -18.91 -5.00
N ASN A 3 2.22 -18.22 -3.90
CA ASN A 3 2.66 -16.84 -3.73
C ASN A 3 4.19 -16.87 -3.60
N ASN A 4 4.86 -16.92 -4.74
CA ASN A 4 6.30 -16.75 -4.80
C ASN A 4 6.57 -15.25 -4.61
N THR A 5 6.54 -14.79 -3.37
CA THR A 5 6.92 -13.43 -3.00
C THR A 5 8.40 -13.28 -3.38
N THR A 6 8.65 -12.75 -4.57
CA THR A 6 9.99 -12.39 -5.00
C THR A 6 10.43 -11.24 -4.11
N PHE A 7 11.15 -11.53 -3.03
CA PHE A 7 11.87 -10.51 -2.30
C PHE A 7 12.90 -9.94 -3.28
N ILE A 8 12.67 -8.69 -3.69
CA ILE A 8 13.50 -7.93 -4.62
C ILE A 8 14.94 -7.92 -4.10
N ASN A 9 15.91 -7.86 -5.01
CA ASN A 9 17.32 -7.60 -4.69
C ASN A 9 17.43 -6.24 -3.98
N ALA A 10 17.24 -6.23 -2.67
CA ALA A 10 17.42 -5.05 -1.84
C ALA A 10 18.84 -4.52 -2.06
N ILE A 11 18.98 -3.20 -2.20
CA ILE A 11 20.30 -2.59 -2.27
C ILE A 11 21.00 -2.88 -0.95
N GLN A 12 22.15 -3.54 -1.03
CA GLN A 12 23.00 -3.80 0.12
C GLN A 12 24.10 -2.75 0.16
N TYR A 13 24.23 -2.11 1.30
CA TYR A 13 25.29 -1.15 1.56
C TYR A 13 25.93 -1.45 2.92
N LYS A 14 27.21 -1.79 2.89
CA LYS A 14 28.03 -1.91 4.09
C LYS A 14 28.89 -0.66 4.24
N PRO A 15 28.77 0.10 5.35
CA PRO A 15 29.65 1.23 5.64
C PRO A 15 31.13 0.85 5.53
N GLY A 16 31.98 1.76 5.03
CA GLY A 16 33.39 1.46 4.80
C GLY A 16 34.10 0.98 6.07
N ARG A 17 33.75 1.59 7.21
CA ARG A 17 34.28 1.23 8.54
C ARG A 17 33.96 -0.21 8.97
N ASP A 18 32.85 -0.77 8.52
CA ASP A 18 32.36 -2.08 8.99
C ASP A 18 32.82 -3.24 8.08
N ARG A 19 33.51 -2.93 6.98
CA ARG A 19 33.99 -3.92 6.02
C ARG A 19 35.23 -4.64 6.56
N PRO A 20 35.24 -5.98 6.63
CA PRO A 20 36.42 -6.74 7.05
C PRO A 20 37.53 -6.66 6.00
N THR A 21 38.76 -6.97 6.41
CA THR A 21 39.90 -7.09 5.49
C THR A 21 39.59 -8.11 4.39
N GLY A 22 39.84 -7.75 3.13
CA GLY A 22 39.55 -8.60 1.97
C GLY A 22 38.08 -8.56 1.50
N TYR A 23 37.26 -7.69 2.05
CA TYR A 23 35.88 -7.49 1.59
C TYR A 23 35.85 -7.00 0.13
N VAL A 24 35.10 -7.73 -0.70
CA VAL A 24 34.88 -7.35 -2.10
C VAL A 24 33.73 -6.34 -2.15
N VAL A 25 34.07 -5.11 -2.50
CA VAL A 25 33.12 -3.99 -2.62
C VAL A 25 32.22 -4.22 -3.83
N ASN A 26 30.91 -4.09 -3.65
CA ASN A 26 29.96 -4.19 -4.76
C ASN A 26 29.89 -2.88 -5.57
N ASP A 27 29.26 -2.93 -6.76
CA ASP A 27 29.21 -1.77 -7.66
C ASP A 27 28.54 -0.54 -7.02
N PHE A 28 27.44 -0.74 -6.28
CA PHE A 28 26.77 0.34 -5.57
C PHE A 28 27.62 0.93 -4.44
N GLU A 29 28.30 0.09 -3.65
CA GLU A 29 29.21 0.55 -2.60
C GLU A 29 30.38 1.34 -3.18
N SER A 30 30.93 0.91 -4.32
CA SER A 30 31.95 1.66 -5.06
C SER A 30 31.42 3.03 -5.51
N PHE A 31 30.23 3.07 -6.11
CA PHE A 31 29.57 4.32 -6.48
C PHE A 31 29.31 5.22 -5.26
N ALA A 32 28.83 4.66 -4.15
CA ALA A 32 28.52 5.39 -2.93
C ALA A 32 29.79 6.05 -2.35
N ASP A 33 30.87 5.28 -2.22
CA ASP A 33 32.11 5.75 -1.61
C ASP A 33 32.82 6.79 -2.51
N THR A 34 32.83 6.57 -3.82
CA THR A 34 33.58 7.41 -4.76
C THR A 34 32.82 8.66 -5.18
N SER A 35 31.53 8.54 -5.47
CA SER A 35 30.72 9.62 -6.03
C SER A 35 29.85 10.27 -4.96
N LEU A 36 28.98 9.49 -4.31
CA LEU A 36 27.94 10.04 -3.44
C LEU A 36 28.51 10.67 -2.16
N VAL A 37 29.41 9.98 -1.48
CA VAL A 37 30.09 10.48 -0.27
C VAL A 37 30.94 11.70 -0.61
N THR A 38 31.68 11.68 -1.72
CA THR A 38 32.47 12.82 -2.19
C THR A 38 31.62 14.05 -2.47
N TYR A 39 30.48 13.85 -3.16
CA TYR A 39 29.51 14.90 -3.40
C TYR A 39 28.95 15.48 -2.10
N TRP A 40 28.54 14.62 -1.14
CA TRP A 40 28.00 15.08 0.13
C TRP A 40 29.01 15.79 1.03
N ARG A 41 30.28 15.35 1.05
CA ARG A 41 31.35 16.06 1.74
C ARG A 41 31.51 17.49 1.23
N THR A 42 31.33 17.67 -0.07
CA THR A 42 31.49 18.98 -0.72
C THR A 42 30.28 19.88 -0.46
N TYR A 43 29.05 19.35 -0.54
CA TYR A 43 27.85 20.19 -0.64
C TYR A 43 26.83 20.08 0.51
N LYS A 44 26.89 19.04 1.36
CA LYS A 44 25.85 18.81 2.38
C LYS A 44 26.05 19.62 3.68
N GLY A 45 27.05 20.50 3.73
CA GLY A 45 27.25 21.47 4.82
C GLY A 45 27.38 20.84 6.22
N LYS A 46 28.06 19.69 6.31
CA LYS A 46 28.29 18.98 7.59
C LYS A 46 29.63 19.40 8.21
N VAL A 47 29.78 19.14 9.52
CA VAL A 47 31.05 19.37 10.24
C VAL A 47 32.19 18.59 9.62
N ALA A 48 33.42 19.11 9.73
CA ALA A 48 34.62 18.40 9.31
C ALA A 48 34.67 17.02 9.99
N ASN A 49 35.05 15.99 9.23
CA ASN A 49 35.08 14.57 9.64
C ASN A 49 33.71 13.92 9.91
N TYR A 50 32.59 14.52 9.49
CA TYR A 50 31.30 13.84 9.56
C TYR A 50 31.31 12.53 8.76
N ASN A 51 30.82 11.44 9.36
CA ASN A 51 30.69 10.16 8.69
C ASN A 51 29.44 10.14 7.81
N HIS A 52 29.62 10.24 6.50
CA HIS A 52 28.51 10.19 5.55
C HIS A 52 27.95 8.79 5.31
N ASP A 53 28.62 7.72 5.74
CA ASP A 53 28.14 6.34 5.54
C ASP A 53 26.76 6.13 6.22
N THR A 54 26.50 6.80 7.34
CA THR A 54 25.20 6.75 8.02
C THR A 54 24.09 7.36 7.18
N ASP A 55 24.40 8.44 6.44
CA ASP A 55 23.45 9.05 5.52
C ASP A 55 23.17 8.10 4.33
N VAL A 56 24.21 7.40 3.83
CA VAL A 56 24.04 6.45 2.71
C VAL A 56 23.16 5.29 3.14
N ALA A 57 23.48 4.67 4.28
CA ALA A 57 22.69 3.58 4.85
C ALA A 57 21.23 4.00 5.08
N THR A 58 21.00 5.23 5.55
CA THR A 58 19.65 5.78 5.73
C THR A 58 18.90 5.87 4.40
N VAL A 59 19.53 6.43 3.35
CA VAL A 59 18.89 6.58 2.03
C VAL A 59 18.64 5.21 1.38
N VAL A 60 19.55 4.25 1.53
CA VAL A 60 19.37 2.87 1.07
C VAL A 60 18.17 2.22 1.77
N ASN A 61 18.04 2.36 3.09
CA ASN A 61 16.89 1.85 3.83
C ASN A 61 15.58 2.48 3.37
N VAL A 62 15.56 3.81 3.13
CA VAL A 62 14.38 4.50 2.58
C VAL A 62 14.05 3.99 1.18
N SER A 63 15.05 3.81 0.30
CA SER A 63 14.86 3.27 -1.05
C SER A 63 14.25 1.88 -1.02
N ASN A 64 14.83 0.97 -0.22
CA ASN A 64 14.35 -0.40 -0.08
C ASN A 64 12.93 -0.45 0.51
N ALA A 65 12.59 0.46 1.44
CA ALA A 65 11.24 0.56 2.00
C ALA A 65 10.21 1.03 0.97
N ILE A 66 10.59 1.96 0.08
CA ILE A 66 9.74 2.39 -1.05
C ILE A 66 9.51 1.20 -2.00
N ASP A 67 10.57 0.48 -2.39
CA ASP A 67 10.45 -0.68 -3.27
C ASP A 67 9.57 -1.77 -2.65
N LEU A 68 9.67 -1.98 -1.34
CA LEU A 68 8.83 -2.94 -0.61
C LEU A 68 7.34 -2.63 -0.75
N ILE A 69 6.91 -1.40 -0.42
CA ILE A 69 5.49 -1.04 -0.49
C ILE A 69 4.97 -0.92 -1.94
N GLU A 70 5.86 -0.56 -2.86
CA GLU A 70 5.47 -0.40 -4.25
C GLU A 70 5.29 -1.77 -4.90
N ASN A 71 5.99 -2.81 -4.46
CA ASN A 71 5.87 -4.15 -5.05
C ASN A 71 5.05 -5.13 -4.21
N ASN A 72 4.69 -4.77 -2.99
CA ASN A 72 3.80 -5.55 -2.13
C ASN A 72 2.70 -4.66 -1.56
N GLU A 73 1.48 -4.79 -2.10
CA GLU A 73 0.30 -4.04 -1.66
C GLU A 73 0.04 -4.19 -0.15
N ASN A 74 0.30 -5.39 0.41
CA ASN A 74 0.00 -5.71 1.81
C ASN A 74 1.08 -5.24 2.79
N ALA A 75 2.24 -4.77 2.31
CA ALA A 75 3.33 -4.36 3.21
C ALA A 75 2.93 -3.16 4.07
N MET A 76 2.14 -2.24 3.50
CA MET A 76 1.64 -1.08 4.23
C MET A 76 0.69 -1.48 5.36
N ASP A 77 -0.13 -2.53 5.17
CA ASP A 77 -1.00 -3.04 6.23
C ASP A 77 -0.19 -3.53 7.44
N GLN A 78 0.93 -4.22 7.19
CA GLN A 78 1.79 -4.71 8.26
C GLN A 78 2.55 -3.59 8.97
N ILE A 79 2.93 -2.52 8.25
CA ILE A 79 3.52 -1.32 8.86
C ILE A 79 2.52 -0.70 9.84
N ILE A 80 1.26 -0.50 9.41
CA ILE A 80 0.23 0.10 10.26
C ILE A 80 -0.11 -0.80 11.45
N TRP A 81 -0.21 -2.12 11.25
CA TRP A 81 -0.36 -3.07 12.34
C TRP A 81 0.77 -2.97 13.37
N GLY A 82 2.02 -2.91 12.90
CA GLY A 82 3.18 -2.80 13.78
C GLY A 82 3.25 -1.46 14.55
N MET A 83 2.68 -0.39 14.01
CA MET A 83 2.55 0.88 14.74
C MET A 83 1.55 0.80 15.88
N THR A 84 0.47 0.03 15.73
CA THR A 84 -0.56 -0.12 16.76
C THR A 84 -0.26 -1.28 17.73
N HIS A 85 0.56 -2.25 17.33
CA HIS A 85 1.00 -3.39 18.15
C HIS A 85 2.53 -3.58 18.06
N PRO A 86 3.32 -2.74 18.77
CA PRO A 86 4.78 -2.74 18.66
C PRO A 86 5.46 -4.05 19.08
N GLU A 87 4.82 -4.83 19.94
CA GLU A 87 5.27 -6.16 20.37
C GLU A 87 4.97 -7.27 19.35
N ASP A 88 4.17 -6.99 18.32
CA ASP A 88 3.72 -7.95 17.33
C ASP A 88 4.00 -7.50 15.89
N ILE A 89 5.19 -6.91 15.69
CA ILE A 89 5.59 -6.39 14.39
C ILE A 89 6.11 -7.52 13.49
N HIS A 90 5.69 -7.53 12.22
CA HIS A 90 6.25 -8.42 11.21
C HIS A 90 7.73 -8.06 10.93
N PRO A 91 8.69 -9.01 10.99
CA PRO A 91 10.12 -8.72 10.87
C PRO A 91 10.52 -7.96 9.61
N GLY A 92 9.85 -8.25 8.49
CA GLY A 92 10.08 -7.58 7.20
C GLY A 92 9.76 -6.08 7.17
N VAL A 93 9.06 -5.54 8.18
CA VAL A 93 8.74 -4.10 8.27
C VAL A 93 9.22 -3.45 9.56
N ALA A 94 9.85 -4.21 10.46
CA ALA A 94 10.23 -3.74 11.79
C ALA A 94 11.18 -2.52 11.76
N SER A 95 12.07 -2.45 10.77
CA SER A 95 12.98 -1.31 10.57
C SER A 95 12.28 -0.03 10.12
N ILE A 96 11.02 -0.10 9.66
CA ILE A 96 10.26 1.03 9.11
C ILE A 96 9.37 1.66 10.18
N VAL A 97 8.71 0.84 11.02
CA VAL A 97 7.65 1.26 11.96
C VAL A 97 8.07 2.39 12.89
N GLY A 98 9.35 2.40 13.33
CA GLY A 98 9.88 3.44 14.22
C GLY A 98 10.16 4.80 13.56
N ASN A 99 10.08 4.90 12.23
CA ASN A 99 10.39 6.13 11.49
C ASN A 99 9.10 6.75 10.93
N THR A 100 8.47 7.62 11.73
CA THR A 100 7.17 8.23 11.38
C THR A 100 7.20 9.01 10.07
N ALA A 101 8.26 9.78 9.81
CA ALA A 101 8.40 10.53 8.57
C ALA A 101 8.50 9.61 7.33
N LEU A 102 9.18 8.48 7.47
CA LEU A 102 9.20 7.46 6.41
C LEU A 102 7.81 6.84 6.24
N VAL A 103 7.13 6.47 7.31
CA VAL A 103 5.77 5.91 7.25
C VAL A 103 4.81 6.85 6.50
N ASP A 104 4.85 8.15 6.79
CA ASP A 104 4.02 9.14 6.12
C ASP A 104 4.29 9.20 4.60
N LEU A 105 5.57 9.19 4.22
CA LEU A 105 5.98 9.11 2.82
C LEU A 105 5.46 7.83 2.15
N LEU A 106 5.57 6.69 2.83
CA LEU A 106 5.13 5.39 2.35
C LEU A 106 3.60 5.33 2.19
N LEU A 107 2.83 5.93 3.11
CA LEU A 107 1.38 6.05 2.99
C LEU A 107 0.97 6.81 1.72
N VAL A 108 1.62 7.94 1.44
CA VAL A 108 1.35 8.73 0.23
C VAL A 108 1.70 7.96 -1.04
N ARG A 109 2.84 7.25 -1.03
CA ARG A 109 3.28 6.38 -2.14
C ARG A 109 2.30 5.23 -2.39
N HIS A 110 1.86 4.56 -1.32
CA HIS A 110 0.86 3.49 -1.38
C HIS A 110 -0.48 4.01 -1.94
N TYR A 111 -0.93 5.20 -1.51
CA TYR A 111 -2.12 5.83 -2.09
C TYR A 111 -1.99 6.06 -3.61
N LYS A 112 -0.84 6.56 -4.06
CA LYS A 112 -0.60 6.79 -5.49
C LYS A 112 -0.70 5.50 -6.30
N LYS A 113 -0.03 4.43 -5.86
CA LYS A 113 0.04 3.15 -6.59
C LYS A 113 -1.21 2.29 -6.41
N TRP A 114 -1.60 2.02 -5.17
CA TRP A 114 -2.61 1.02 -4.80
C TRP A 114 -3.97 1.62 -4.40
N GLY A 115 -4.04 2.94 -4.18
CA GLY A 115 -5.30 3.62 -3.83
C GLY A 115 -5.52 3.85 -2.34
N GLY A 116 -4.55 3.45 -1.51
CA GLY A 116 -4.45 3.80 -0.10
C GLY A 116 -5.33 2.96 0.80
N LEU A 117 -5.07 3.06 2.10
CA LEU A 117 -5.77 2.30 3.13
C LEU A 117 -6.72 3.21 3.91
N ILE A 118 -7.82 2.63 4.39
CA ILE A 118 -8.59 3.21 5.48
C ILE A 118 -7.84 2.88 6.76
N LEU A 119 -7.34 3.91 7.44
CA LEU A 119 -6.48 3.75 8.59
C LEU A 119 -7.26 3.80 9.91
N PRO A 120 -6.81 3.11 10.97
CA PRO A 120 -7.26 3.40 12.33
C PRO A 120 -7.05 4.88 12.69
N PRO A 121 -7.91 5.51 13.52
CA PRO A 121 -9.02 4.91 14.27
C PRO A 121 -10.36 4.88 13.52
N LEU A 122 -10.39 5.01 12.19
CA LEU A 122 -11.64 4.98 11.43
C LEU A 122 -12.37 3.65 11.64
N GLN A 123 -13.70 3.70 11.80
CA GLN A 123 -14.51 2.55 12.21
C GLN A 123 -14.31 1.31 11.34
N ALA A 124 -14.23 1.48 10.01
CA ALA A 124 -14.04 0.37 9.08
C ALA A 124 -12.67 -0.32 9.22
N ALA A 125 -11.65 0.39 9.69
CA ALA A 125 -10.33 -0.18 9.99
C ALA A 125 -10.30 -0.81 11.38
N ARG A 126 -10.87 -0.11 12.37
CA ARG A 126 -10.87 -0.55 13.77
C ARG A 126 -11.57 -1.90 13.95
N GLY A 127 -12.75 -2.09 13.34
CA GLY A 127 -13.48 -3.36 13.46
C GLY A 127 -12.69 -4.56 12.89
N LEU A 128 -11.88 -4.35 11.86
CA LEU A 128 -11.00 -5.41 11.32
C LEU A 128 -9.78 -5.62 12.21
N GLN A 129 -9.23 -4.55 12.79
CA GLN A 129 -8.10 -4.63 13.70
C GLN A 129 -8.47 -5.43 14.95
N ASP A 130 -9.59 -5.10 15.60
CA ASP A 130 -10.06 -5.80 16.80
C ASP A 130 -10.34 -7.29 16.51
N ALA A 131 -10.91 -7.60 15.34
CA ALA A 131 -11.13 -8.99 14.93
C ALA A 131 -9.83 -9.74 14.65
N HIS A 132 -8.85 -9.08 14.01
CA HIS A 132 -7.56 -9.68 13.72
C HIS A 132 -6.71 -9.88 14.97
N GLU A 133 -6.82 -9.01 15.97
CA GLU A 133 -6.11 -9.14 17.25
C GLU A 133 -6.46 -10.45 17.96
N VAL A 134 -7.74 -10.86 17.93
CA VAL A 134 -8.17 -12.15 18.46
C VAL A 134 -7.46 -13.30 17.74
N VAL A 135 -7.39 -13.25 16.41
CA VAL A 135 -6.71 -14.27 15.60
C VAL A 135 -5.21 -14.28 15.89
N ALA A 136 -4.58 -13.11 15.90
CA ALA A 136 -3.15 -12.95 16.15
C ALA A 136 -2.76 -13.51 17.52
N ASN A 137 -3.57 -13.29 18.56
CA ASN A 137 -3.34 -13.84 19.89
C ASN A 137 -3.46 -15.37 19.91
N GLN A 138 -4.50 -15.93 19.26
CA GLN A 138 -4.64 -17.39 19.13
C GLN A 138 -3.45 -18.03 18.39
N GLU A 139 -2.96 -17.39 17.33
CA GLU A 139 -1.80 -17.88 16.58
C GLU A 139 -0.51 -17.83 17.43
N LYS A 140 -0.34 -16.79 18.25
CA LYS A 140 0.79 -16.68 19.19
C LYS A 140 0.73 -17.78 20.25
N ASP A 141 -0.45 -18.05 20.82
CA ASP A 141 -0.64 -19.12 21.81
C ASP A 141 -0.36 -20.51 21.23
N GLN A 142 -0.59 -20.69 19.93
CA GLN A 142 -0.24 -21.90 19.18
C GLN A 142 1.24 -21.98 18.81
N GLY A 143 2.04 -20.95 19.12
CA GLY A 143 3.46 -20.89 18.79
C GLY A 143 3.75 -20.62 17.31
N LEU A 144 2.77 -20.12 16.55
CA LEU A 144 2.98 -19.80 15.14
C LEU A 144 3.91 -18.59 15.00
N GLN A 145 4.80 -18.67 14.01
CA GLN A 145 5.73 -17.59 13.67
C GLN A 145 5.26 -16.88 12.39
N TRP A 146 5.71 -15.64 12.18
CA TRP A 146 5.39 -14.87 10.96
C TRP A 146 5.70 -15.61 9.66
N ASN A 147 6.82 -16.35 9.62
CA ASN A 147 7.20 -17.18 8.47
C ASN A 147 6.62 -18.62 8.52
N GLY A 148 5.90 -18.94 9.61
CA GLY A 148 5.37 -20.27 9.92
C GLY A 148 3.86 -20.41 9.77
N GLY A 149 3.19 -19.44 9.13
CA GLY A 149 1.76 -19.52 8.81
C GLY A 149 0.84 -18.55 9.54
N ARG A 150 1.38 -17.54 10.24
CA ARG A 150 0.55 -16.45 10.79
C ARG A 150 -0.20 -15.69 9.70
N SER A 151 -1.43 -15.30 10.01
CA SER A 151 -2.23 -14.48 9.12
C SER A 151 -1.75 -13.02 9.14
N LEU A 152 -1.81 -12.38 7.97
CA LEU A 152 -1.44 -10.97 7.82
C LEU A 152 -2.65 -10.06 8.03
N MET A 153 -2.47 -8.96 8.76
CA MET A 153 -3.48 -7.91 8.87
C MET A 153 -3.81 -7.32 7.50
N LYS A 154 -5.08 -6.99 7.26
CA LYS A 154 -5.52 -6.32 6.02
C LYS A 154 -6.54 -5.23 6.32
N TYR A 155 -6.20 -4.00 5.96
CA TYR A 155 -7.07 -2.85 6.07
C TYR A 155 -7.89 -2.65 4.78
N PRO A 156 -9.06 -1.98 4.86
CA PRO A 156 -9.87 -1.70 3.68
C PRO A 156 -9.14 -0.74 2.74
N ASN A 157 -9.26 -0.95 1.43
CA ASN A 157 -8.71 -0.03 0.44
C ASN A 157 -9.62 1.20 0.25
N TRP A 158 -9.06 2.39 0.46
CA TRP A 158 -9.78 3.66 0.39
C TRP A 158 -10.41 3.92 -0.98
N ARG A 159 -9.63 3.80 -2.06
CA ARG A 159 -10.13 4.05 -3.43
C ARG A 159 -11.26 3.10 -3.81
N ASN A 160 -11.19 1.84 -3.40
CA ASN A 160 -12.23 0.85 -3.68
C ASN A 160 -13.56 1.19 -3.01
N THR A 161 -13.53 1.75 -1.79
CA THR A 161 -14.77 2.21 -1.11
C THR A 161 -15.42 3.40 -1.80
N ARG A 162 -14.63 4.29 -2.43
CA ARG A 162 -15.16 5.45 -3.17
C ARG A 162 -15.67 5.15 -4.57
N ARG A 163 -15.17 4.08 -5.20
CA ARG A 163 -15.72 3.60 -6.49
C ARG A 163 -17.09 2.94 -6.31
N LYS A 164 -17.43 2.49 -5.11
CA LYS A 164 -18.77 2.03 -4.76
C LYS A 164 -19.67 3.23 -4.40
N ALA A 165 -20.25 3.81 -5.46
CA ALA A 165 -21.51 4.58 -5.55
C ALA A 165 -21.47 6.13 -5.53
N PRO A 166 -22.17 6.77 -6.49
CA PRO A 166 -23.31 7.62 -6.17
C PRO A 166 -24.60 6.77 -6.06
N PRO A 167 -25.61 7.22 -5.30
CA PRO A 167 -26.90 6.52 -5.17
C PRO A 167 -27.61 6.32 -6.52
N PRO A 168 -28.52 5.33 -6.66
CA PRO A 168 -29.44 5.28 -7.80
C PRO A 168 -30.19 6.62 -7.89
N GLY A 169 -29.95 7.38 -8.96
CA GLY A 169 -30.62 8.67 -9.21
C GLY A 169 -29.75 9.93 -9.12
N PHE A 170 -28.47 9.84 -8.75
CA PHE A 170 -27.56 11.00 -8.77
C PHE A 170 -26.45 10.82 -9.83
N GLN A 171 -26.58 11.53 -10.95
CA GLN A 171 -25.45 11.74 -11.87
C GLN A 171 -24.52 12.81 -11.29
N ALA A 172 -23.22 12.53 -11.24
CA ALA A 172 -22.22 13.54 -10.92
C ALA A 172 -22.27 14.67 -11.98
N PRO A 173 -22.29 15.95 -11.59
CA PRO A 173 -22.13 17.04 -12.54
C PRO A 173 -20.72 16.94 -13.12
N ASN A 174 -20.62 16.81 -14.44
CA ASN A 174 -19.41 16.58 -15.25
C ASN A 174 -19.07 15.13 -15.62
N ALA A 175 -20.08 14.30 -15.92
CA ALA A 175 -19.86 13.28 -16.94
C ALA A 175 -19.68 13.99 -18.30
N ALA A 176 -18.45 14.02 -18.82
CA ALA A 176 -18.15 14.56 -20.15
C ALA A 176 -19.06 13.90 -21.21
N PRO A 177 -19.55 14.65 -22.21
CA PRO A 177 -20.43 14.07 -23.22
C PRO A 177 -19.60 13.12 -24.09
N THR A 178 -19.80 11.82 -23.90
CA THR A 178 -19.35 10.80 -24.84
C THR A 178 -20.15 10.97 -26.13
N ASN A 179 -19.60 11.72 -27.08
CA ASN A 179 -19.94 11.61 -28.49
C ASN A 179 -19.55 10.21 -28.97
N ALA A 180 -20.49 9.27 -28.93
CA ALA A 180 -20.41 8.03 -29.66
C ALA A 180 -21.55 8.03 -30.71
N PRO A 181 -21.24 7.96 -32.02
CA PRO A 181 -22.27 7.81 -33.05
C PRO A 181 -22.90 6.42 -32.90
N GLY A 182 -24.21 6.37 -32.71
CA GLY A 182 -24.95 5.13 -32.50
C GLY A 182 -24.99 4.22 -33.73
N PRO A 183 -25.26 2.91 -33.55
CA PRO A 183 -25.76 2.06 -34.62
C PRO A 183 -27.29 2.18 -34.71
N ARG A 184 -27.77 2.37 -35.95
CA ARG A 184 -29.18 2.36 -36.34
C ARG A 184 -29.76 0.94 -36.33
N GLY A 185 -31.04 0.88 -35.96
CA GLY A 185 -32.00 -0.15 -36.39
C GLY A 185 -32.14 -1.35 -35.45
N ASP A 186 -33.30 -1.95 -35.25
CA ASP A 186 -34.67 -1.58 -35.60
C ASP A 186 -35.59 -2.53 -34.81
N ALA A 187 -36.82 -2.09 -34.57
CA ALA A 187 -38.02 -2.89 -34.31
C ALA A 187 -38.07 -3.95 -33.18
N GLY A 188 -38.97 -3.72 -32.21
CA GLY A 188 -40.03 -4.71 -31.97
C GLY A 188 -40.40 -5.05 -30.52
N ARG A 189 -41.55 -4.50 -30.08
CA ARG A 189 -42.67 -5.17 -29.37
C ARG A 189 -42.32 -6.02 -28.12
N GLY A 190 -42.92 -5.85 -26.95
CA GLY A 190 -44.19 -5.22 -26.61
C GLY A 190 -44.55 -5.63 -25.17
N ARG A 191 -45.23 -4.72 -24.49
CA ARG A 191 -45.66 -4.75 -23.09
C ARG A 191 -46.45 -6.01 -22.71
N GLY A 192 -46.01 -6.70 -21.66
CA GLY A 192 -46.86 -7.55 -20.83
C GLY A 192 -47.29 -6.77 -19.58
N GLY A 193 -48.53 -6.30 -19.54
CA GLY A 193 -49.08 -5.57 -18.41
C GLY A 193 -50.59 -5.75 -18.35
N ASN A 194 -51.01 -6.94 -17.91
CA ASN A 194 -52.41 -7.26 -17.63
C ASN A 194 -52.73 -6.80 -16.20
N ARG A 195 -53.62 -5.82 -16.01
CA ARG A 195 -54.48 -5.63 -14.82
C ARG A 195 -55.36 -4.37 -14.96
N GLY A 196 -56.67 -4.54 -14.75
CA GLY A 196 -57.72 -3.51 -14.67
C GLY A 196 -58.70 -3.62 -15.84
N ARG A 197 -59.85 -4.29 -15.78
CA ARG A 197 -61.02 -4.29 -14.86
C ARG A 197 -61.87 -3.01 -14.98
N GLY A 198 -63.05 -3.17 -15.58
CA GLY A 198 -64.17 -2.21 -15.64
C GLY A 198 -64.11 -1.29 -16.87
N GLY A 199 -65.12 -1.11 -17.71
CA GLY A 199 -66.55 -1.42 -17.63
C GLY A 199 -67.34 -0.22 -18.15
N LEU A 200 -68.11 -0.45 -19.24
CA LEU A 200 -69.37 0.23 -19.63
C LEU A 200 -69.38 1.66 -20.18
N GLY A 201 -70.06 1.79 -21.35
CA GLY A 201 -70.84 2.95 -21.83
C GLY A 201 -70.01 4.06 -22.50
N GLY A 202 -70.27 4.55 -23.72
CA GLY A 202 -71.52 4.64 -24.48
C GLY A 202 -72.05 6.09 -24.40
N GLY A 203 -72.01 6.84 -25.52
CA GLY A 203 -72.78 8.09 -25.66
C GLY A 203 -72.07 9.22 -26.40
N TYR A 204 -72.51 9.41 -27.66
CA TYR A 204 -72.48 10.59 -28.54
C TYR A 204 -71.14 11.25 -28.89
#